data_AF-A0A2Z6REE8-F1
#
_entry.id   AF-A0A2Z6REE8-F1
#
_cell.length_a   1.000
_cell.length_b   1.000
_cell.length_c   1.000
_cell.angle_alpha   90.00
_cell.angle_beta   90.00
_cell.angle_gamma   90.00
#
_symmetry.space_group_name_H-M   'P 1'
#
loop_
_entity.id
_entity.type
_entity.pdbx_description
1 polymer ?
#
loop_
_entity_poly.entity_id
_entity_poly.type
_entity_poly.pdbx_seq_one_letter_code
_entity_poly.pdbx_strand_id
1 'polypeptide(L)'
;MSKNNKNKELSRTKPKIQAEDDVTSEFKDTLNDVFKQELMKNDKELSEIIVKFNKMKENNNELEKKFENLIGENKKEYERQLEEEKRNFNLITKTLAEKVQKLEGELSDEKRNNQNTKKMIKKEYERQLEKEKQVFDSKLKTLDKEAKCYQKNYNQLKERYDELQLAKENMDQQLRDREKNFKLAIEKYKNNIENIRQILDERENILRELEDNNFELEGASGIGNSDQNHSVNLKQDILKLQNTLENYVTHLKPNMDLNIKEIQKLAQEYGCLIEITEKKPNKIFIKAILQRKVLDLVRKSSHNLIKFKGDPNNYPFALESDIESKTDELLRLIKLFIATRAGTDEVTDASIIKIRQQVYEILGNRGFNNIIDDDGNTRMHDFIAHVGNELNEIMNRYRKINDLNRKEQVDAMAPKLVEEIYKLFWFRINVQEPKTECKYFQSNSIIDPDTMKGTWNDDEIDKLRVDVCYFPVFGRDFDSSDVRIYTHAKVFPRNISVSKKNE
;
A
#
# COMPACT_ATOMS: atom_id res chain seq x y z
N MET A 1 -42.06 67.46 -106.47
CA MET A 1 -41.87 68.93 -106.45
C MET A 1 -41.62 69.38 -107.88
N SER A 2 -42.30 70.45 -108.37
CA SER A 2 -41.87 71.40 -109.43
C SER A 2 -41.18 70.85 -110.70
N LYS A 3 -41.49 71.22 -111.95
CA LYS A 3 -42.04 72.47 -112.49
C LYS A 3 -42.06 72.38 -114.04
N ASN A 4 -43.04 73.07 -114.61
CA ASN A 4 -42.95 73.98 -115.78
C ASN A 4 -42.80 73.50 -117.24
N ASN A 5 -43.78 74.01 -118.01
CA ASN A 5 -43.69 74.74 -119.29
C ASN A 5 -43.46 73.93 -120.59
N LYS A 6 -44.13 74.20 -121.72
CA LYS A 6 -44.80 75.42 -122.21
C LYS A 6 -45.64 75.08 -123.49
N ASN A 7 -46.78 75.77 -123.67
CA ASN A 7 -47.24 76.51 -124.88
C ASN A 7 -46.97 75.96 -126.31
N LYS A 8 -47.86 76.02 -127.32
CA LYS A 8 -48.83 77.08 -127.75
C LYS A 8 -49.71 76.50 -128.90
N GLU A 9 -51.05 76.64 -128.90
CA GLU A 9 -51.88 77.71 -129.56
C GLU A 9 -52.08 77.57 -131.10
N LEU A 10 -53.34 77.40 -131.58
CA LEU A 10 -54.30 78.41 -132.11
C LEU A 10 -54.03 78.73 -133.61
N SER A 11 -54.96 78.94 -134.54
CA SER A 11 -56.31 79.53 -134.49
C SER A 11 -56.95 79.50 -135.91
N ARG A 12 -58.28 79.33 -136.03
CA ARG A 12 -59.32 80.34 -136.39
C ARG A 12 -59.73 80.46 -137.89
N THR A 13 -60.96 79.99 -138.14
CA THR A 13 -62.13 80.66 -138.79
C THR A 13 -62.01 81.64 -139.98
N LYS A 14 -62.70 81.27 -141.09
CA LYS A 14 -63.69 82.00 -141.98
C LYS A 14 -63.22 83.31 -142.69
N PRO A 15 -63.94 83.94 -143.67
CA PRO A 15 -65.17 83.58 -144.42
C PRO A 15 -65.18 83.88 -145.97
N LYS A 16 -66.02 83.14 -146.71
CA LYS A 16 -67.09 83.51 -147.71
C LYS A 16 -66.94 84.62 -148.81
N ILE A 17 -67.52 84.28 -149.99
CA ILE A 17 -68.18 85.07 -151.09
C ILE A 17 -67.29 85.32 -152.34
N GLN A 18 -67.55 84.66 -153.51
CA GLN A 18 -68.44 85.01 -154.67
C GLN A 18 -67.97 86.28 -155.43
N ALA A 19 -67.97 86.41 -156.76
CA ALA A 19 -68.65 85.73 -157.86
C ALA A 19 -67.93 85.95 -159.22
N GLU A 20 -68.32 85.12 -160.18
CA GLU A 20 -68.53 85.33 -161.63
C GLU A 20 -67.50 85.97 -162.59
N ASP A 21 -67.38 85.24 -163.71
CA ASP A 21 -67.29 85.63 -165.11
C ASP A 21 -66.00 86.22 -165.73
N ASP A 22 -65.30 85.30 -166.40
CA ASP A 22 -65.13 85.21 -167.87
C ASP A 22 -64.20 86.19 -168.64
N VAL A 23 -63.59 85.57 -169.66
CA VAL A 23 -63.05 86.11 -170.93
C VAL A 23 -61.55 86.53 -171.04
N THR A 24 -60.84 85.63 -171.74
CA THR A 24 -59.78 85.76 -172.76
C THR A 24 -58.28 85.99 -172.44
N SER A 25 -57.54 84.92 -172.81
CA SER A 25 -56.48 84.81 -173.85
C SER A 25 -55.07 85.40 -173.66
N GLU A 26 -54.10 84.49 -173.82
CA GLU A 26 -52.67 84.63 -174.19
C GLU A 26 -51.67 85.24 -173.17
N PHE A 27 -50.88 84.37 -172.50
CA PHE A 27 -49.45 84.54 -172.09
C PHE A 27 -49.01 83.38 -171.14
N LYS A 28 -48.86 82.13 -171.62
CA LYS A 28 -48.72 80.93 -170.75
C LYS A 28 -47.38 80.16 -170.78
N ASP A 29 -46.40 80.50 -171.62
CA ASP A 29 -45.37 79.49 -171.96
C ASP A 29 -43.99 79.58 -171.29
N THR A 30 -43.69 80.56 -170.42
CA THR A 30 -42.32 80.69 -169.85
C THR A 30 -42.14 80.28 -168.38
N LEU A 31 -43.22 79.97 -167.63
CA LEU A 31 -43.14 79.71 -166.17
C LEU A 31 -42.97 78.22 -165.79
N ASN A 32 -43.14 77.30 -166.74
CA ASN A 32 -43.36 75.88 -166.43
C ASN A 32 -42.07 75.06 -166.19
N ASP A 33 -40.90 75.53 -166.65
CA ASP A 33 -39.67 74.74 -166.60
C ASP A 33 -38.91 74.80 -165.27
N VAL A 34 -39.04 75.88 -164.50
CA VAL A 34 -38.33 76.04 -163.20
C VAL A 34 -38.96 75.17 -162.11
N PHE A 35 -40.29 75.03 -162.09
CA PHE A 35 -41.01 74.27 -161.05
C PHE A 35 -40.72 72.77 -161.08
N LYS A 36 -40.38 72.21 -162.24
CA LYS A 36 -40.10 70.77 -162.36
C LYS A 36 -38.78 70.36 -161.72
N GLN A 37 -37.75 71.21 -161.74
CA GLN A 37 -36.43 70.86 -161.17
C GLN A 37 -36.44 70.86 -159.63
N GLU A 38 -37.15 71.79 -158.99
CA GLU A 38 -37.25 71.89 -157.52
C GLU A 38 -37.97 70.67 -156.90
N LEU A 39 -39.03 70.19 -157.57
CA LEU A 39 -39.83 69.04 -157.15
C LEU A 39 -39.01 67.74 -157.13
N MET A 40 -38.14 67.52 -158.12
CA MET A 40 -37.30 66.32 -158.17
C MET A 40 -36.23 66.29 -157.07
N LYS A 41 -35.77 67.45 -156.58
CA LYS A 41 -34.77 67.52 -155.51
C LYS A 41 -35.37 67.15 -154.14
N ASN A 42 -36.57 67.67 -153.84
CA ASN A 42 -37.24 67.42 -152.57
C ASN A 42 -37.68 65.95 -152.40
N ASP A 43 -38.12 65.29 -153.49
CA ASP A 43 -38.48 63.87 -153.44
C ASP A 43 -37.29 62.96 -153.11
N LYS A 44 -36.09 63.34 -153.58
CA LYS A 44 -34.86 62.59 -153.31
C LYS A 44 -34.44 62.72 -151.84
N GLU A 45 -34.53 63.90 -151.26
CA GLU A 45 -34.22 64.13 -149.84
C GLU A 45 -35.22 63.41 -148.91
N LEU A 46 -36.51 63.39 -149.25
CA LEU A 46 -37.54 62.70 -148.49
C LEU A 46 -37.32 61.16 -148.47
N SER A 47 -36.94 60.60 -149.62
CA SER A 47 -36.56 59.19 -149.75
C SER A 47 -35.41 58.81 -148.80
N GLU A 48 -34.34 59.62 -148.74
CA GLU A 48 -33.20 59.34 -147.86
C GLU A 48 -33.56 59.42 -146.36
N ILE A 49 -34.44 60.35 -145.97
CA ILE A 49 -34.91 60.46 -144.59
C ILE A 49 -35.74 59.25 -144.17
N ILE A 50 -36.62 58.76 -145.05
CA ILE A 50 -37.46 57.57 -144.78
C ILE A 50 -36.57 56.33 -144.56
N VAL A 51 -35.54 56.15 -145.39
CA VAL A 51 -34.58 55.04 -145.22
C VAL A 51 -33.85 55.13 -143.88
N LYS A 52 -33.37 56.31 -143.49
CA LYS A 52 -32.71 56.52 -142.18
C LYS A 52 -33.67 56.26 -141.01
N PHE A 53 -34.92 56.71 -141.10
CA PHE A 53 -35.92 56.50 -140.06
C PHE A 53 -36.24 55.02 -139.86
N ASN A 54 -36.42 54.26 -140.95
CA ASN A 54 -36.67 52.82 -140.87
C ASN A 54 -35.50 52.06 -140.24
N LYS A 55 -34.26 52.42 -140.60
CA LYS A 55 -33.05 51.82 -140.00
C LYS A 55 -32.91 52.14 -138.50
N MET A 56 -33.28 53.35 -138.09
CA MET A 56 -33.29 53.75 -136.68
C MET A 56 -34.36 52.99 -135.89
N LYS A 57 -35.55 52.79 -136.47
CA LYS A 57 -36.65 52.02 -135.87
C LYS A 57 -36.26 50.55 -135.65
N GLU A 58 -35.59 49.92 -136.61
CA GLU A 58 -35.08 48.56 -136.47
C GLU A 58 -34.05 48.45 -135.34
N ASN A 59 -33.08 49.36 -135.28
CA ASN A 59 -32.08 49.37 -134.20
C ASN A 59 -32.72 49.55 -132.81
N ASN A 60 -33.75 50.38 -132.70
CA ASN A 60 -34.43 50.62 -131.43
C ASN A 60 -35.21 49.38 -130.95
N ASN A 61 -35.88 48.67 -131.87
CA ASN A 61 -36.52 47.38 -131.56
C ASN A 61 -35.50 46.32 -131.14
N GLU A 62 -34.30 46.32 -131.72
CA GLU A 62 -33.24 45.38 -131.36
C GLU A 62 -32.65 45.68 -129.96
N LEU A 63 -32.52 46.97 -129.63
CA LEU A 63 -32.12 47.44 -128.30
C LEU A 63 -33.15 47.08 -127.21
N GLU A 64 -34.44 47.27 -127.48
CA GLU A 64 -35.52 46.88 -126.56
C GLU A 64 -35.45 45.38 -126.25
N LYS A 65 -35.31 44.52 -127.28
CA LYS A 65 -35.16 43.07 -127.09
C LYS A 65 -33.93 42.70 -126.26
N LYS A 66 -32.80 43.37 -126.49
CA LYS A 66 -31.58 43.14 -125.68
C LYS A 66 -31.77 43.56 -124.23
N PHE A 67 -32.46 44.66 -123.99
CA PHE A 67 -32.75 45.16 -122.64
C PHE A 67 -33.69 44.22 -121.87
N GLU A 68 -34.75 43.72 -122.53
CA GLU A 68 -35.66 42.72 -121.95
C GLU A 68 -34.92 41.42 -121.59
N ASN A 69 -34.05 40.91 -122.46
CA ASN A 69 -33.26 39.72 -122.18
C ASN A 69 -32.32 39.91 -120.98
N LEU A 70 -31.64 41.06 -120.89
CA LEU A 70 -30.75 41.39 -119.77
C LEU A 70 -31.50 41.46 -118.42
N ILE A 71 -32.71 42.03 -118.41
CA ILE A 71 -33.58 42.03 -117.23
C ILE A 71 -33.97 40.60 -116.85
N GLY A 72 -34.34 39.78 -117.84
CA GLY A 72 -34.70 38.38 -117.63
C GLY A 72 -33.57 37.52 -117.06
N GLU A 73 -32.34 37.69 -117.56
CA GLU A 73 -31.16 36.97 -117.10
C GLU A 73 -30.75 37.39 -115.68
N ASN A 74 -30.69 38.69 -115.40
CA ASN A 74 -30.35 39.19 -114.05
C ASN A 74 -31.37 38.74 -113.00
N LYS A 75 -32.66 38.70 -113.36
CA LYS A 75 -33.72 38.21 -112.45
C LYS A 75 -33.52 36.72 -112.12
N LYS A 76 -33.24 35.88 -113.12
CA LYS A 76 -32.98 34.45 -112.93
C LYS A 76 -31.73 34.21 -112.07
N GLU A 77 -30.68 35.00 -112.26
CA GLU A 77 -29.45 34.90 -111.47
C GLU A 77 -29.70 35.26 -110.00
N TYR A 78 -30.44 36.34 -109.72
CA TYR A 78 -30.84 36.71 -108.37
C TYR A 78 -31.69 35.63 -107.69
N GLU A 79 -32.66 35.06 -108.41
CA GLU A 79 -33.50 33.97 -107.90
C GLU A 79 -32.64 32.74 -107.56
N ARG A 80 -31.66 32.40 -108.39
CA ARG A 80 -30.74 31.28 -108.14
C ARG A 80 -29.88 31.49 -106.90
N GLN A 81 -29.29 32.68 -106.73
CA GLN A 81 -28.48 33.02 -105.55
C GLN A 81 -29.31 32.96 -104.26
N LEU A 82 -30.53 33.50 -104.29
CA LEU A 82 -31.44 33.46 -103.16
C LEU A 82 -31.83 32.02 -102.78
N GLU A 83 -32.05 31.15 -103.77
CA GLU A 83 -32.37 29.73 -103.55
C GLU A 83 -31.18 28.98 -102.92
N GLU A 84 -29.95 29.29 -103.34
CA GLU A 84 -28.73 28.70 -102.82
C GLU A 84 -28.46 29.16 -101.37
N GLU A 85 -28.64 30.45 -101.07
CA GLU A 85 -28.56 30.98 -99.70
C GLU A 85 -29.60 30.33 -98.78
N LYS A 86 -30.84 30.15 -99.24
CA LYS A 86 -31.89 29.44 -98.47
C LYS A 86 -31.50 27.99 -98.17
N ARG A 87 -30.93 27.28 -99.15
CA ARG A 87 -30.46 25.90 -98.96
C ARG A 87 -29.34 25.83 -97.95
N ASN A 88 -28.36 26.73 -98.05
CA ASN A 88 -27.25 26.80 -97.12
C ASN A 88 -27.71 27.13 -95.70
N PHE A 89 -28.60 28.12 -95.55
CA PHE A 89 -29.21 28.48 -94.28
C PHE A 89 -29.94 27.29 -93.65
N ASN A 90 -30.77 26.58 -94.42
CA ASN A 90 -31.49 25.40 -93.93
C ASN A 90 -30.55 24.28 -93.47
N LEU A 91 -29.43 24.05 -94.18
CA LEU A 91 -28.43 23.07 -93.78
C LEU A 91 -27.75 23.44 -92.45
N ILE A 92 -27.40 24.71 -92.28
CA ILE A 92 -26.82 25.25 -91.04
C ILE A 92 -27.84 25.12 -89.90
N THR A 93 -29.10 25.50 -90.12
CA THR A 93 -30.17 25.38 -89.13
C THR A 93 -30.36 23.94 -88.68
N LYS A 94 -30.39 22.99 -89.62
CA LYS A 94 -30.51 21.56 -89.29
C LYS A 94 -29.34 21.06 -88.46
N THR A 95 -28.11 21.41 -88.85
CA THR A 95 -26.90 21.00 -88.13
C THR A 95 -26.85 21.59 -86.72
N LEU A 96 -27.28 22.85 -86.55
CA LEU A 96 -27.39 23.49 -85.24
C LEU A 96 -28.46 22.81 -84.38
N ALA A 97 -29.61 22.47 -84.95
CA ALA A 97 -30.67 21.78 -84.23
C ALA A 97 -30.21 20.41 -83.70
N GLU A 98 -29.48 19.63 -84.51
CA GLU A 98 -28.91 18.35 -84.08
C GLU A 98 -27.89 18.51 -82.95
N LYS A 99 -27.03 19.55 -83.01
CA LYS A 99 -26.07 19.86 -81.94
C LYS A 99 -26.78 20.26 -80.63
N VAL A 100 -27.82 21.07 -80.72
CA VAL A 100 -28.63 21.48 -79.56
C VAL A 100 -29.26 20.24 -78.91
N GLN A 101 -29.88 19.37 -79.70
CA GLN A 101 -30.50 18.14 -79.20
C GLN A 101 -29.48 17.22 -78.50
N LYS A 102 -28.27 17.12 -79.05
CA LYS A 102 -27.19 16.33 -78.42
C LYS A 102 -26.76 16.93 -77.07
N LEU A 103 -26.53 18.25 -77.02
CA LEU A 103 -26.15 18.95 -75.80
C LEU A 103 -27.25 18.89 -74.73
N GLU A 104 -28.52 18.95 -75.12
CA GLU A 104 -29.65 18.76 -74.21
C GLU A 104 -29.67 17.35 -73.60
N GLY A 105 -29.35 16.33 -74.41
CA GLY A 105 -29.18 14.96 -73.95
C GLY A 105 -28.05 14.83 -72.92
N GLU A 106 -26.85 15.31 -73.26
CA GLU A 106 -25.68 15.30 -72.36
C GLU A 106 -25.97 16.05 -71.05
N LEU A 107 -26.62 17.22 -71.11
CA LEU A 107 -27.01 17.98 -69.93
C LEU A 107 -28.02 17.24 -69.04
N SER A 108 -28.96 16.50 -69.66
CA SER A 108 -29.93 15.67 -68.94
C SER A 108 -29.25 14.53 -68.19
N ASP A 109 -28.32 13.83 -68.84
CA ASP A 109 -27.55 12.74 -68.24
C ASP A 109 -26.65 13.23 -67.11
N GLU A 110 -25.96 14.37 -67.30
CA GLU A 110 -25.14 15.02 -66.27
C GLU A 110 -25.97 15.38 -65.03
N LYS A 111 -27.16 15.96 -65.22
CA LYS A 111 -28.10 16.27 -64.13
C LYS A 111 -28.52 15.01 -63.38
N ARG A 112 -28.84 13.94 -64.09
CA ARG A 112 -29.23 12.65 -63.50
C ARG A 112 -28.08 12.05 -62.69
N ASN A 113 -26.86 12.08 -63.22
CA ASN A 113 -25.67 11.62 -62.51
C ASN A 113 -25.42 12.44 -61.24
N ASN A 114 -25.42 13.77 -61.33
CA ASN A 114 -25.21 14.64 -60.18
C ASN A 114 -26.25 14.40 -59.07
N GLN A 115 -27.52 14.21 -59.45
CA GLN A 115 -28.59 13.89 -58.51
C GLN A 115 -28.41 12.52 -57.84
N ASN A 116 -27.93 11.52 -58.57
CA ASN A 116 -27.59 10.20 -58.02
C ASN A 116 -26.40 10.28 -57.06
N THR A 117 -25.33 10.97 -57.44
CA THR A 117 -24.14 11.19 -56.61
C THR A 117 -24.52 11.90 -55.30
N LYS A 118 -25.35 12.94 -55.38
CA LYS A 118 -25.88 13.65 -54.20
C LYS A 118 -26.67 12.74 -53.26
N LYS A 119 -27.51 11.85 -53.81
CA LYS A 119 -28.24 10.85 -53.00
C LYS A 119 -27.29 9.85 -52.34
N MET A 120 -26.26 9.42 -53.06
CA MET A 120 -25.26 8.47 -52.53
C MET A 120 -24.45 9.07 -51.39
N ILE A 121 -23.95 10.29 -51.57
CA ILE A 121 -23.21 11.04 -50.54
C ILE A 121 -24.10 11.23 -49.31
N LYS A 122 -25.36 11.64 -49.49
CA LYS A 122 -26.30 11.80 -48.38
C LYS A 122 -26.50 10.51 -47.57
N LYS A 123 -26.71 9.38 -48.25
CA LYS A 123 -26.85 8.07 -47.60
C LYS A 123 -25.61 7.66 -46.81
N GLU A 124 -24.42 7.93 -47.34
CA GLU A 124 -23.18 7.57 -46.65
C GLU A 124 -22.97 8.43 -45.40
N TYR A 125 -23.26 9.74 -45.47
CA TYR A 125 -23.25 10.61 -44.29
C TYR A 125 -24.26 10.15 -43.22
N GLU A 126 -25.48 9.81 -43.61
CA GLU A 126 -26.50 9.27 -42.69
C GLU A 126 -26.04 7.97 -42.03
N ARG A 127 -25.39 7.07 -42.80
CA ARG A 127 -24.84 5.81 -42.28
C ARG A 127 -23.70 6.04 -41.29
N GLN A 128 -22.82 7.00 -41.54
CA GLN A 128 -21.74 7.35 -40.62
C GLN A 128 -22.28 7.95 -39.32
N LEU A 129 -23.23 8.88 -39.42
CA LEU A 129 -23.86 9.51 -38.27
C LEU A 129 -24.56 8.47 -37.37
N GLU A 130 -25.26 7.51 -37.97
CA GLU A 130 -25.94 6.44 -37.23
C GLU A 130 -24.95 5.52 -36.50
N LYS A 131 -23.81 5.18 -37.14
CA LYS A 131 -22.75 4.40 -36.49
C LYS A 131 -22.15 5.15 -35.30
N GLU A 132 -21.86 6.43 -35.44
CA GLU A 132 -21.34 7.26 -34.34
C GLU A 132 -22.33 7.33 -33.19
N LYS A 133 -23.62 7.53 -33.49
CA LYS A 133 -24.69 7.53 -32.49
C LYS A 133 -24.75 6.22 -31.71
N GLN A 134 -24.70 5.08 -32.39
CA GLN A 134 -24.70 3.76 -31.75
C GLN A 134 -23.47 3.55 -30.84
N VAL A 135 -22.29 4.01 -31.28
CA VAL A 135 -21.08 3.97 -30.45
C VAL A 135 -21.24 4.84 -29.22
N PHE A 136 -21.76 6.07 -29.35
CA PHE A 136 -22.02 6.95 -28.21
C PHE A 136 -23.04 6.36 -27.23
N ASP A 137 -24.15 5.81 -27.72
CA ASP A 137 -25.17 5.17 -26.88
C ASP A 137 -24.61 3.97 -26.11
N SER A 138 -23.72 3.18 -26.75
CA SER A 138 -23.06 2.06 -26.08
C SER A 138 -22.13 2.53 -24.95
N LYS A 139 -21.36 3.59 -25.17
CA LYS A 139 -20.48 4.20 -24.16
C LYS A 139 -21.29 4.78 -22.99
N LEU A 140 -22.37 5.48 -23.28
CA LEU A 140 -23.29 6.02 -22.26
C LEU A 140 -23.85 4.92 -21.36
N LYS A 141 -24.27 3.78 -21.94
CA LYS A 141 -24.75 2.62 -21.17
C LYS A 141 -23.67 2.03 -20.25
N THR A 142 -22.42 1.98 -20.70
CA THR A 142 -21.31 1.49 -19.87
C THR A 142 -21.01 2.44 -18.71
N LEU A 143 -20.94 3.75 -18.99
CA LEU A 143 -20.75 4.79 -17.97
C LEU A 143 -21.87 4.77 -16.91
N ASP A 144 -23.13 4.60 -17.33
CA ASP A 144 -24.26 4.51 -16.39
C ASP A 144 -24.16 3.28 -15.47
N LYS A 145 -23.70 2.14 -15.99
CA LYS A 145 -23.44 0.93 -15.19
C LYS A 145 -22.30 1.14 -14.19
N GLU A 146 -21.22 1.78 -14.61
CA GLU A 146 -20.08 2.10 -13.75
C GLU A 146 -20.50 3.07 -12.63
N ALA A 147 -21.22 4.14 -12.94
CA ALA A 147 -21.74 5.09 -11.97
C ALA A 147 -22.61 4.40 -10.90
N LYS A 148 -23.51 3.51 -11.32
CA LYS A 148 -24.34 2.70 -10.40
C LYS A 148 -23.49 1.78 -9.51
N CYS A 149 -22.42 1.19 -10.05
CA CYS A 149 -21.51 0.35 -9.28
C CYS A 149 -20.75 1.17 -8.23
N TYR A 150 -20.21 2.33 -8.60
CA TYR A 150 -19.53 3.23 -7.66
C TYR A 150 -20.46 3.70 -6.56
N GLN A 151 -21.70 4.05 -6.90
CA GLN A 151 -22.69 4.49 -5.91
C GLN A 151 -23.06 3.38 -4.92
N LYS A 152 -23.22 2.14 -5.39
CA LYS A 152 -23.44 0.99 -4.51
C LYS A 152 -22.26 0.77 -3.55
N ASN A 153 -21.03 0.81 -4.07
CA ASN A 153 -19.82 0.63 -3.26
C ASN A 153 -19.68 1.75 -2.21
N TYR A 154 -19.98 3.00 -2.58
CA TYR A 154 -19.98 4.13 -1.66
C TYR A 154 -20.98 3.93 -0.51
N ASN A 155 -22.21 3.50 -0.81
CA ASN A 155 -23.22 3.25 0.22
C ASN A 155 -22.79 2.13 1.18
N GLN A 156 -22.24 1.03 0.66
CA GLN A 156 -21.72 -0.07 1.50
C GLN A 156 -20.56 0.37 2.39
N LEU A 157 -19.67 1.21 1.86
CA LEU A 157 -18.55 1.74 2.64
C LEU A 157 -19.04 2.68 3.75
N LYS A 158 -20.07 3.48 3.47
CA LYS A 158 -20.70 4.37 4.46
C LYS A 158 -21.35 3.58 5.60
N GLU A 159 -22.11 2.53 5.28
CA GLU A 159 -22.72 1.65 6.29
C GLU A 159 -21.66 1.02 7.21
N ARG A 160 -20.56 0.50 6.64
CA ARG A 160 -19.45 -0.04 7.44
C ARG A 160 -18.78 1.01 8.32
N TYR A 161 -18.66 2.25 7.84
CA TYR A 161 -18.08 3.33 8.62
C TYR A 161 -18.96 3.67 9.83
N ASP A 162 -20.29 3.74 9.63
CA ASP A 162 -21.25 4.01 10.70
C ASP A 162 -21.27 2.88 11.74
N GLU A 163 -21.20 1.61 11.30
CA GLU A 163 -21.06 0.44 12.20
C GLU A 163 -19.78 0.50 13.03
N LEU A 164 -18.65 0.86 12.42
CA LEU A 164 -17.36 0.96 13.10
C LEU A 164 -17.35 2.09 14.13
N GLN A 165 -17.99 3.21 13.81
CA GLN A 165 -18.15 4.34 14.72
C GLN A 165 -18.97 3.94 15.96
N LEU A 166 -20.08 3.23 15.77
CA LEU A 166 -20.90 2.72 16.86
C LEU A 166 -20.15 1.69 17.72
N ALA A 167 -19.38 0.80 17.09
CA ALA A 167 -18.56 -0.19 17.80
C ALA A 167 -17.48 0.48 18.67
N LYS A 168 -16.87 1.56 18.17
CA LYS A 168 -15.90 2.35 18.92
C LYS A 168 -16.53 2.99 20.16
N GLU A 169 -17.68 3.64 20.00
CA GLU A 169 -18.39 4.28 21.12
C GLU A 169 -18.78 3.28 22.22
N ASN A 170 -19.22 2.08 21.82
CA ASN A 170 -19.50 0.99 22.76
C ASN A 170 -18.24 0.50 23.49
N MET A 171 -17.11 0.36 22.79
CA MET A 171 -15.84 -0.03 23.43
C MET A 171 -15.37 1.04 24.43
N ASP A 172 -15.47 2.31 24.06
CA ASP A 172 -15.09 3.43 24.93
C ASP A 172 -15.95 3.46 26.20
N GLN A 173 -17.26 3.16 26.07
CA GLN A 173 -18.14 3.04 27.23
C GLN A 173 -17.76 1.86 28.14
N GLN A 174 -17.47 0.69 27.58
CA GLN A 174 -17.02 -0.48 28.36
C GLN A 174 -15.70 -0.22 29.09
N LEU A 175 -14.77 0.51 28.47
CA LEU A 175 -13.51 0.90 29.10
C LEU A 175 -13.76 1.84 30.29
N ARG A 176 -14.63 2.85 30.14
CA ARG A 176 -15.01 3.76 31.23
C ARG A 176 -15.65 3.00 32.40
N ASP A 177 -16.55 2.05 32.12
CA ASP A 177 -17.22 1.27 33.17
C ASP A 177 -16.23 0.35 33.91
N ARG A 178 -15.30 -0.28 33.19
CA ARG A 178 -14.21 -1.07 33.81
C ARG A 178 -13.30 -0.21 34.67
N GLU A 179 -12.92 0.98 34.20
CA GLU A 179 -12.06 1.89 34.96
C GLU A 179 -12.75 2.33 36.26
N LYS A 180 -14.05 2.63 36.21
CA LYS A 180 -14.86 2.95 37.40
C LYS A 180 -14.89 1.78 38.39
N ASN A 181 -15.07 0.56 37.91
CA ASN A 181 -15.06 -0.65 38.75
C ASN A 181 -13.69 -0.90 39.38
N PHE A 182 -12.59 -0.67 38.64
CA PHE A 182 -11.23 -0.78 39.21
C PHE A 182 -10.99 0.27 40.29
N LYS A 183 -11.44 1.52 40.10
CA LYS A 183 -11.33 2.56 41.14
C LYS A 183 -12.07 2.17 42.42
N LEU A 184 -13.31 1.68 42.30
CA LEU A 184 -14.10 1.16 43.44
C LEU A 184 -13.39 0.00 44.15
N ALA A 185 -12.79 -0.93 43.39
CA ALA A 185 -12.05 -2.05 43.97
C ALA A 185 -10.80 -1.58 44.73
N ILE A 186 -10.03 -0.65 44.15
CA ILE A 186 -8.85 -0.07 44.79
C ILE A 186 -9.22 0.61 46.10
N GLU A 187 -10.31 1.38 46.13
CA GLU A 187 -10.79 2.07 47.32
C GLU A 187 -11.20 1.06 48.42
N LYS A 188 -11.89 -0.02 48.03
CA LYS A 188 -12.21 -1.12 48.95
C LYS A 188 -10.95 -1.78 49.53
N TYR A 189 -9.94 -2.05 48.69
CA TYR A 189 -8.68 -2.63 49.17
C TYR A 189 -7.90 -1.67 50.08
N LYS A 190 -7.91 -0.37 49.79
CA LYS A 190 -7.31 0.64 50.68
C LYS A 190 -7.95 0.63 52.07
N ASN A 191 -9.29 0.66 52.13
CA ASN A 191 -10.00 0.58 53.41
C ASN A 191 -9.69 -0.71 54.16
N ASN A 192 -9.60 -1.85 53.47
CA ASN A 192 -9.22 -3.11 54.10
C ASN A 192 -7.79 -3.10 54.65
N ILE A 193 -6.83 -2.51 53.92
CA ILE A 193 -5.44 -2.37 54.38
C ILE A 193 -5.39 -1.48 55.62
N GLU A 194 -6.17 -0.40 55.65
CA GLU A 194 -6.23 0.52 56.78
C GLU A 194 -6.83 -0.14 58.03
N ASN A 195 -7.90 -0.93 57.87
CA ASN A 195 -8.43 -1.76 58.95
C ASN A 195 -7.40 -2.79 59.47
N ILE A 196 -6.65 -3.44 58.57
CA ILE A 196 -5.60 -4.39 58.97
C ILE A 196 -4.48 -3.68 59.74
N ARG A 197 -4.10 -2.47 59.32
CA ARG A 197 -3.10 -1.66 60.05
C ARG A 197 -3.58 -1.33 61.46
N GLN A 198 -4.83 -0.90 61.63
CA GLN A 198 -5.40 -0.64 62.95
C GLN A 198 -5.36 -1.89 63.84
N ILE A 199 -5.73 -3.06 63.31
CA ILE A 199 -5.65 -4.33 64.05
C ILE A 199 -4.21 -4.68 64.43
N LEU A 200 -3.24 -4.40 63.55
CA LEU A 200 -1.81 -4.62 63.85
C LEU A 200 -1.31 -3.67 64.93
N ASP A 201 -1.67 -2.39 64.87
CA ASP A 201 -1.30 -1.38 65.88
C ASP A 201 -1.89 -1.74 67.25
N GLU A 202 -3.15 -2.21 67.31
CA GLU A 202 -3.79 -2.72 68.52
C GLU A 202 -3.05 -3.94 69.09
N ARG A 203 -2.68 -4.90 68.23
CA ARG A 203 -1.91 -6.09 68.65
C ARG A 203 -0.50 -5.74 69.10
N GLU A 204 0.14 -4.75 68.47
CA GLU A 204 1.47 -4.28 68.86
C GLU A 204 1.43 -3.60 70.23
N ASN A 205 0.37 -2.85 70.54
CA ASN A 205 0.14 -2.32 71.89
C ASN A 205 -0.07 -3.43 72.92
N ILE A 206 -0.86 -4.46 72.61
CA ILE A 206 -1.03 -5.63 73.50
C ILE A 206 0.30 -6.37 73.70
N LEU A 207 1.12 -6.50 72.65
CA LEU A 207 2.46 -7.09 72.72
C LEU A 207 3.39 -6.26 73.60
N ARG A 208 3.40 -4.93 73.47
CA ARG A 208 4.14 -4.03 74.37
C ARG A 208 3.70 -4.18 75.82
N GLU A 209 2.39 -4.26 76.08
CA GLU A 209 1.88 -4.50 77.44
C GLU A 209 2.27 -5.88 77.99
N LEU A 210 2.34 -6.92 77.14
CA LEU A 210 2.82 -8.25 77.53
C LEU A 210 4.34 -8.29 77.72
N GLU A 211 5.09 -7.55 76.90
CA GLU A 211 6.54 -7.39 77.00
C GLU A 211 6.90 -6.59 78.26
N ASP A 212 6.22 -5.49 78.58
CA ASP A 212 6.41 -4.71 79.81
C ASP A 212 6.12 -5.55 81.07
N ASN A 213 5.14 -6.48 81.01
CA ASN A 213 4.88 -7.45 82.08
C ASN A 213 5.91 -8.60 82.15
N ASN A 214 6.62 -8.89 81.06
CA ASN A 214 7.74 -9.84 81.03
C ASN A 214 9.10 -9.17 81.28
N PHE A 215 9.19 -7.84 81.17
CA PHE A 215 10.43 -7.05 81.27
C PHE A 215 10.93 -6.92 82.72
N GLU A 216 10.13 -7.29 83.73
CA GLU A 216 10.64 -7.50 85.09
C GLU A 216 11.53 -8.75 85.24
N LEU A 217 11.60 -9.64 84.24
CA LEU A 217 12.36 -10.90 84.34
C LEU A 217 13.61 -11.03 83.45
N GLU A 218 13.77 -10.24 82.38
CA GLU A 218 14.94 -10.34 81.50
C GLU A 218 15.48 -8.97 81.08
N GLY A 219 16.05 -8.27 82.06
CA GLY A 219 16.84 -7.07 81.83
C GLY A 219 18.17 -7.38 81.13
N ALA A 220 18.47 -6.56 80.12
CA ALA A 220 19.77 -6.29 79.51
C ALA A 220 20.24 -7.16 78.33
N SER A 221 19.81 -6.81 77.11
CA SER A 221 20.72 -6.37 76.03
C SER A 221 19.95 -6.11 74.73
N GLY A 222 19.77 -4.84 74.37
CA GLY A 222 19.16 -4.45 73.10
C GLY A 222 19.87 -3.24 72.52
N ILE A 223 20.85 -3.47 71.64
CA ILE A 223 21.22 -2.50 70.61
C ILE A 223 20.44 -2.92 69.37
N GLY A 224 19.36 -2.19 69.09
CA GLY A 224 18.56 -2.36 67.90
C GLY A 224 19.34 -1.97 66.65
N ASN A 225 19.19 -2.77 65.61
CA ASN A 225 19.30 -2.32 64.23
C ASN A 225 18.24 -3.05 63.41
N SER A 226 17.49 -2.25 62.65
CA SER A 226 16.48 -2.63 61.66
C SER A 226 16.95 -3.80 60.81
N ASP A 227 16.41 -4.99 61.11
CA ASP A 227 16.95 -6.28 60.69
C ASP A 227 16.42 -6.66 59.29
N GLN A 228 17.11 -6.19 58.26
CA GLN A 228 16.89 -6.64 56.88
C GLN A 228 17.29 -8.12 56.67
N ASN A 229 17.78 -8.85 57.68
CA ASN A 229 18.27 -10.22 57.55
C ASN A 229 17.50 -11.28 58.36
N HIS A 230 16.31 -10.95 58.85
CA HIS A 230 15.39 -11.95 59.39
C HIS A 230 15.08 -13.07 58.38
N SER A 231 14.87 -14.29 58.89
CA SER A 231 14.50 -15.48 58.10
C SER A 231 13.30 -15.28 57.14
N VAL A 232 12.42 -14.32 57.46
CA VAL A 232 11.31 -13.88 56.60
C VAL A 232 11.82 -13.30 55.27
N ASN A 233 12.90 -12.52 55.28
CA ASN A 233 13.47 -11.89 54.09
C ASN A 233 14.19 -12.93 53.21
N LEU A 234 14.86 -13.93 53.81
CA LEU A 234 15.45 -15.05 53.07
C LEU A 234 14.38 -15.80 52.25
N LYS A 235 13.23 -16.10 52.87
CA LYS A 235 12.12 -16.75 52.17
C LYS A 235 11.60 -15.91 51.00
N GLN A 236 11.49 -14.59 51.19
CA GLN A 236 11.07 -13.68 50.12
C GLN A 236 12.09 -13.64 48.97
N ASP A 237 13.38 -13.58 49.29
CA ASP A 237 14.47 -13.63 48.30
C ASP A 237 14.44 -14.93 47.48
N ILE A 238 14.21 -16.08 48.15
CA ILE A 238 14.05 -17.37 47.46
C ILE A 238 12.86 -17.35 46.49
N LEU A 239 11.70 -16.86 46.94
CA LEU A 239 10.49 -16.79 46.11
C LEU A 239 10.67 -15.82 44.93
N LYS A 240 11.34 -14.69 45.16
CA LYS A 240 11.66 -13.73 44.11
C LYS A 240 12.57 -14.37 43.06
N LEU A 241 13.64 -15.05 43.48
CA LEU A 241 14.53 -15.75 42.57
C LEU A 241 13.79 -16.83 41.76
N GLN A 242 12.90 -17.60 42.39
CA GLN A 242 12.08 -18.58 41.69
C GLN A 242 11.25 -17.95 40.57
N ASN A 243 10.66 -16.78 40.81
CA ASN A 243 9.89 -16.04 39.81
C ASN A 243 10.78 -15.47 38.69
N THR A 244 11.92 -14.86 39.03
CA THR A 244 12.90 -14.36 38.05
C THR A 244 13.37 -15.50 37.14
N LEU A 245 13.74 -16.63 37.73
CA LEU A 245 14.18 -17.83 37.02
C LEU A 245 13.09 -18.38 36.10
N GLU A 246 11.85 -18.45 36.58
CA GLU A 246 10.69 -18.89 35.82
C GLU A 246 10.43 -17.99 34.60
N ASN A 247 10.52 -16.68 34.76
CA ASN A 247 10.34 -15.71 33.68
C ASN A 247 11.46 -15.79 32.65
N TYR A 248 12.71 -15.93 33.10
CA TYR A 248 13.88 -16.01 32.25
C TYR A 248 13.89 -17.23 31.33
N VAL A 249 13.49 -18.41 31.83
CA VAL A 249 13.34 -19.60 30.97
C VAL A 249 12.10 -19.54 30.07
N THR A 250 11.22 -18.56 30.31
CA THR A 250 9.98 -18.28 29.60
C THR A 250 8.87 -19.35 29.76
N HIS A 251 7.68 -19.05 29.23
CA HIS A 251 6.56 -20.00 29.13
C HIS A 251 6.58 -20.87 27.86
N LEU A 252 7.65 -20.84 27.06
CA LEU A 252 7.80 -21.66 25.84
C LEU A 252 6.56 -21.58 24.91
N LYS A 253 6.06 -20.35 24.69
CA LYS A 253 4.89 -20.03 23.83
C LYS A 253 5.12 -20.50 22.38
N PRO A 254 4.07 -20.64 21.55
CA PRO A 254 4.19 -21.17 20.18
C PRO A 254 5.15 -20.41 19.24
N ASN A 255 5.48 -19.16 19.55
CA ASN A 255 6.43 -18.35 18.78
C ASN A 255 7.90 -18.54 19.19
N MET A 256 8.23 -19.67 19.83
CA MET A 256 9.60 -20.05 20.16
C MET A 256 9.93 -21.41 19.56
N ASP A 257 11.12 -21.50 18.99
CA ASP A 257 11.62 -22.78 18.47
C ASP A 257 12.38 -23.49 19.57
N LEU A 258 12.01 -24.75 19.82
CA LEU A 258 12.64 -25.60 20.82
C LEU A 258 13.58 -26.57 20.12
N ASN A 259 14.83 -26.62 20.55
CA ASN A 259 15.77 -27.62 20.10
C ASN A 259 15.58 -28.92 20.89
N ILE A 260 14.58 -29.72 20.50
CA ILE A 260 14.17 -30.93 21.22
C ILE A 260 15.33 -31.91 21.39
N LYS A 261 16.23 -32.03 20.40
CA LYS A 261 17.39 -32.92 20.47
C LYS A 261 18.34 -32.54 21.60
N GLU A 262 18.73 -31.27 21.68
CA GLU A 262 19.62 -30.78 22.75
C GLU A 262 18.95 -30.82 24.12
N ILE A 263 17.64 -30.54 24.18
CA ILE A 263 16.88 -30.62 25.43
C ILE A 263 16.77 -32.08 25.91
N GLN A 264 16.53 -33.04 25.01
CA GLN A 264 16.48 -34.46 25.36
C GLN A 264 17.83 -34.95 25.89
N LYS A 265 18.93 -34.53 25.27
CA LYS A 265 20.29 -34.81 25.76
C LYS A 265 20.50 -34.24 27.17
N LEU A 266 20.07 -33.00 27.40
CA LEU A 266 20.14 -32.38 28.73
C LEU A 266 19.28 -33.12 29.77
N ALA A 267 18.09 -33.59 29.39
CA ALA A 267 17.25 -34.41 30.28
C ALA A 267 17.96 -35.69 30.70
N GLN A 268 18.62 -36.36 29.76
CA GLN A 268 19.42 -37.57 30.01
C GLN A 268 20.64 -37.29 30.90
N GLU A 269 21.32 -36.15 30.74
CA GLU A 269 22.40 -35.71 31.64
C GLU A 269 21.95 -35.60 33.10
N TYR A 270 20.68 -35.26 33.33
CA TYR A 270 20.06 -35.22 34.66
C TYR A 270 19.47 -36.55 35.12
N GLY A 271 19.61 -37.62 34.33
CA GLY A 271 19.05 -38.94 34.63
C GLY A 271 17.54 -39.05 34.45
N CYS A 272 16.91 -38.09 33.76
CA CYS A 272 15.47 -38.10 33.54
C CYS A 272 15.07 -39.21 32.56
N LEU A 273 13.91 -39.84 32.81
CA LEU A 273 13.41 -40.92 31.97
C LEU A 273 12.25 -40.51 31.06
N ILE A 274 11.73 -39.29 31.20
CA ILE A 274 10.70 -38.75 30.31
C ILE A 274 11.28 -38.51 28.91
N GLU A 275 10.64 -39.09 27.90
CA GLU A 275 10.98 -38.85 26.49
C GLU A 275 10.30 -37.57 25.97
N ILE A 276 11.10 -36.67 25.42
CA ILE A 276 10.68 -35.42 24.81
C ILE A 276 10.73 -35.59 23.28
N THR A 277 9.59 -35.40 22.62
CA THR A 277 9.49 -35.47 21.16
C THR A 277 8.87 -34.21 20.59
N GLU A 278 9.09 -33.93 19.31
CA GLU A 278 8.46 -32.77 18.64
C GLU A 278 6.93 -32.81 18.71
N LYS A 279 6.35 -34.01 18.66
CA LYS A 279 4.89 -34.22 18.76
C LYS A 279 4.36 -34.08 20.19
N LYS A 280 5.20 -34.34 21.20
CA LYS A 280 4.85 -34.25 22.62
C LYS A 280 6.03 -33.65 23.40
N PRO A 281 6.25 -32.33 23.30
CA PRO A 281 7.41 -31.70 23.91
C PRO A 281 7.32 -31.58 25.44
N ASN A 282 6.15 -31.77 26.06
CA ASN A 282 5.94 -31.56 27.50
C ASN A 282 6.61 -30.26 28.01
N LYS A 283 6.03 -29.11 27.64
CA LYS A 283 6.63 -27.80 27.89
C LYS A 283 6.88 -27.50 29.37
N ILE A 284 6.07 -28.06 30.28
CA ILE A 284 6.25 -27.89 31.73
C ILE A 284 7.55 -28.59 32.17
N PHE A 285 7.78 -29.81 31.68
CA PHE A 285 9.01 -30.55 31.95
C PHE A 285 10.24 -29.89 31.33
N ILE A 286 10.17 -29.44 30.08
CA ILE A 286 11.26 -28.69 29.44
C ILE A 286 11.61 -27.46 30.28
N LYS A 287 10.60 -26.71 30.73
CA LYS A 287 10.81 -25.52 31.56
C LYS A 287 11.54 -25.88 32.85
N ALA A 288 11.17 -26.97 33.53
CA ALA A 288 11.87 -27.45 34.73
C ALA A 288 13.35 -27.78 34.44
N ILE A 289 13.63 -28.52 33.37
CA ILE A 289 15.02 -28.85 32.97
C ILE A 289 15.84 -27.57 32.71
N LEU A 290 15.24 -26.60 32.01
CA LEU A 290 15.90 -25.33 31.71
C LEU A 290 16.17 -24.51 32.98
N GLN A 291 15.25 -24.48 33.94
CA GLN A 291 15.47 -23.83 35.24
C GLN A 291 16.64 -24.48 35.98
N ARG A 292 16.69 -25.82 35.99
CA ARG A 292 17.79 -26.56 36.60
C ARG A 292 19.13 -26.21 35.95
N LYS A 293 19.16 -26.14 34.62
CA LYS A 293 20.37 -25.81 33.85
C LYS A 293 20.90 -24.42 34.16
N VAL A 294 20.04 -23.42 34.28
CA VAL A 294 20.44 -22.06 34.65
C VAL A 294 21.14 -22.05 36.01
N LEU A 295 20.54 -22.67 37.03
CA LEU A 295 21.13 -22.74 38.38
C LEU A 295 22.48 -23.47 38.37
N ASP A 296 22.58 -24.61 37.66
CA ASP A 296 23.83 -25.36 37.58
C ASP A 296 24.92 -24.60 36.82
N LEU A 297 24.59 -23.85 35.78
CA LEU A 297 25.54 -23.03 35.03
C LEU A 297 26.11 -21.94 35.92
N VAL A 298 25.26 -21.14 36.55
CA VAL A 298 25.71 -20.08 37.45
C VAL A 298 26.53 -20.67 38.59
N ARG A 299 26.10 -21.81 39.17
CA ARG A 299 26.90 -22.50 40.18
C ARG A 299 28.27 -22.94 39.67
N LYS A 300 28.37 -23.49 38.46
CA LYS A 300 29.65 -23.91 37.86
C LYS A 300 30.55 -22.73 37.53
N SER A 301 29.99 -21.59 37.15
CA SER A 301 30.73 -20.35 36.89
C SER A 301 31.38 -19.78 38.15
N SER A 302 31.09 -20.31 39.35
CA SER A 302 31.81 -19.92 40.58
C SER A 302 33.30 -20.27 40.50
N HIS A 303 33.67 -21.31 39.75
CA HIS A 303 35.08 -21.61 39.49
C HIS A 303 35.77 -20.55 38.61
N ASN A 304 35.01 -19.80 37.82
CA ASN A 304 35.55 -18.69 37.04
C ASN A 304 35.88 -17.47 37.92
N LEU A 305 35.29 -17.31 39.12
CA LEU A 305 35.70 -16.25 40.08
C LEU A 305 37.19 -16.34 40.41
N ILE A 306 37.76 -17.56 40.43
CA ILE A 306 39.18 -17.78 40.67
C ILE A 306 40.04 -17.17 39.55
N LYS A 307 39.55 -17.12 38.30
CA LYS A 307 40.27 -16.50 37.18
C LYS A 307 40.39 -14.98 37.32
N PHE A 308 39.53 -14.37 38.13
CA PHE A 308 39.57 -12.94 38.42
C PHE A 308 40.39 -12.61 39.68
N LYS A 309 40.89 -13.62 40.41
CA LYS A 309 41.75 -13.42 41.59
C LYS A 309 43.19 -13.07 41.19
N GLY A 310 43.79 -12.12 41.91
CA GLY A 310 45.25 -11.99 42.03
C GLY A 310 45.99 -11.27 40.88
N ASP A 311 45.30 -10.76 39.86
CA ASP A 311 45.91 -9.81 38.91
C ASP A 311 45.65 -8.38 39.40
N PRO A 312 46.69 -7.57 39.69
CA PRO A 312 46.51 -6.18 40.09
C PRO A 312 45.84 -5.30 39.01
N ASN A 313 45.82 -5.74 37.74
CA ASN A 313 45.03 -5.10 36.68
C ASN A 313 43.55 -5.51 36.71
N ASN A 314 43.20 -6.53 37.50
CA ASN A 314 41.83 -7.01 37.71
C ASN A 314 41.18 -6.48 39.00
N TYR A 315 41.69 -5.38 39.54
CA TYR A 315 41.08 -4.66 40.66
C TYR A 315 40.05 -3.65 40.11
N PRO A 316 38.75 -3.70 40.47
CA PRO A 316 38.11 -4.33 41.63
C PRO A 316 37.19 -5.53 41.29
N PHE A 317 37.59 -6.45 40.40
CA PHE A 317 36.68 -7.46 39.82
C PHE A 317 36.45 -8.74 40.65
N ALA A 318 37.14 -8.92 41.77
CA ALA A 318 37.08 -10.14 42.59
C ALA A 318 37.00 -9.87 44.11
N LEU A 319 36.63 -8.65 44.52
CA LEU A 319 36.60 -8.25 45.92
C LEU A 319 35.72 -9.18 46.78
N GLU A 320 34.61 -9.67 46.24
CA GLU A 320 33.72 -10.61 46.93
C GLU A 320 34.46 -11.88 47.36
N SER A 321 35.29 -12.44 46.48
CA SER A 321 35.99 -13.69 46.76
C SER A 321 37.25 -13.48 47.61
N ASP A 322 37.86 -12.29 47.56
CA ASP A 322 38.94 -11.92 48.48
C ASP A 322 38.41 -11.70 49.90
N ILE A 323 37.29 -11.01 50.06
CA ILE A 323 36.60 -10.82 51.35
C ILE A 323 36.20 -12.17 51.94
N GLU A 324 35.56 -13.05 51.14
CA GLU A 324 35.19 -14.41 51.56
C GLU A 324 36.42 -15.19 52.04
N SER A 325 37.49 -15.24 51.22
CA SER A 325 38.70 -15.98 51.55
C SER A 325 39.40 -15.46 52.81
N LYS A 326 39.47 -14.14 53.00
CA LYS A 326 40.10 -13.53 54.19
C LYS A 326 39.27 -13.73 55.44
N THR A 327 37.95 -13.78 55.28
CA THR A 327 37.04 -14.10 56.38
C THR A 327 37.21 -15.55 56.83
N ASP A 328 37.26 -16.50 55.89
CA ASP A 328 37.51 -17.91 56.23
C ASP A 328 38.86 -18.11 56.93
N GLU A 329 39.90 -17.41 56.46
CA GLU A 329 41.22 -17.41 57.11
C GLU A 329 41.13 -16.88 58.55
N LEU A 330 40.47 -15.74 58.77
CA LEU A 330 40.27 -15.15 60.09
C LEU A 330 39.49 -16.09 61.02
N LEU A 331 38.36 -16.63 60.56
CA LEU A 331 37.54 -17.56 61.34
C LEU A 331 38.34 -18.82 61.73
N ARG A 332 39.20 -19.32 60.85
CA ARG A 332 40.10 -20.45 61.17
C ARG A 332 41.13 -20.09 62.23
N LEU A 333 41.72 -18.89 62.14
CA LEU A 333 42.68 -18.40 63.15
C LEU A 333 42.02 -18.23 64.51
N ILE A 334 40.79 -17.69 64.56
CA ILE A 334 40.02 -17.54 65.81
C ILE A 334 39.72 -18.92 66.41
N LYS A 335 39.28 -19.91 65.61
CA LYS A 335 39.07 -21.28 66.08
C LYS A 335 40.32 -21.92 66.66
N LEU A 336 41.47 -21.72 66.01
CA LEU A 336 42.76 -22.20 66.52
C LEU A 336 43.15 -21.48 67.82
N PHE A 337 42.89 -20.18 67.91
CA PHE A 337 43.13 -19.40 69.12
C PHE A 337 42.31 -19.93 70.31
N ILE A 338 41.01 -20.17 70.11
CA ILE A 338 40.12 -20.79 71.12
C ILE A 338 40.68 -22.14 71.57
N ALA A 339 41.00 -23.02 70.62
CA ALA A 339 41.46 -24.38 70.93
C ALA A 339 42.83 -24.43 71.64
N THR A 340 43.61 -23.35 71.64
CA THR A 340 45.01 -23.34 72.14
C THR A 340 45.25 -22.46 73.36
N ARG A 341 44.26 -21.69 73.82
CA ARG A 341 44.39 -20.74 74.95
C ARG A 341 43.32 -21.02 76.01
N ALA A 342 43.67 -20.87 77.28
CA ALA A 342 42.71 -21.01 78.38
C ALA A 342 41.77 -19.80 78.44
N GLY A 343 40.46 -20.03 78.60
CA GLY A 343 39.41 -19.00 78.64
C GLY A 343 38.01 -19.62 78.59
N THR A 344 36.97 -18.78 78.65
CA THR A 344 35.57 -19.20 78.43
C THR A 344 35.21 -19.05 76.95
N ASP A 345 34.57 -20.07 76.39
CA ASP A 345 34.33 -20.16 74.95
C ASP A 345 33.11 -19.33 74.48
N GLU A 346 32.16 -19.01 75.37
CA GLU A 346 30.88 -18.36 75.02
C GLU A 346 31.02 -17.05 74.25
N VAL A 347 31.90 -16.13 74.69
CA VAL A 347 32.10 -14.83 74.03
C VAL A 347 32.78 -15.02 72.66
N THR A 348 33.69 -15.97 72.56
CA THR A 348 34.49 -16.17 71.35
C THR A 348 33.71 -16.95 70.28
N ASP A 349 32.88 -17.92 70.68
CA ASP A 349 31.96 -18.65 69.81
C ASP A 349 30.88 -17.71 69.24
N ALA A 350 30.29 -16.87 70.09
CA ALA A 350 29.37 -15.83 69.63
C ALA A 350 30.05 -14.85 68.66
N SER A 351 31.35 -14.56 68.86
CA SER A 351 32.12 -13.68 67.98
C SER A 351 32.36 -14.29 66.60
N ILE A 352 32.67 -15.60 66.51
CA ILE A 352 32.80 -16.32 65.23
C ILE A 352 31.51 -16.20 64.42
N ILE A 353 30.37 -16.40 65.07
CA ILE A 353 29.05 -16.29 64.45
C ILE A 353 28.83 -14.86 63.93
N LYS A 354 29.02 -13.85 64.79
CA LYS A 354 28.79 -12.44 64.41
C LYS A 354 29.69 -11.97 63.27
N ILE A 355 30.98 -12.34 63.28
CA ILE A 355 31.92 -11.98 62.21
C ILE A 355 31.44 -12.54 60.87
N ARG A 356 31.08 -13.83 60.85
CA ARG A 356 30.51 -14.48 59.67
C ARG A 356 29.27 -13.71 59.19
N GLN A 357 28.31 -13.48 60.07
CA GLN A 357 27.05 -12.83 59.71
C GLN A 357 27.27 -11.44 59.12
N GLN A 358 28.10 -10.61 59.76
CA GLN A 358 28.38 -9.25 59.29
C GLN A 358 29.08 -9.23 57.92
N VAL A 359 30.07 -10.10 57.71
CA VAL A 359 30.76 -10.19 56.41
C VAL A 359 29.78 -10.59 55.31
N TYR A 360 29.02 -11.66 55.53
CA TYR A 360 28.10 -12.17 54.51
C TYR A 360 26.88 -11.25 54.31
N GLU A 361 26.54 -10.44 55.31
CA GLU A 361 25.57 -9.34 55.17
C GLU A 361 26.10 -8.24 54.25
N ILE A 362 27.35 -7.81 54.44
CA ILE A 362 28.02 -6.83 53.55
C ILE A 362 28.04 -7.36 52.11
N LEU A 363 28.48 -8.62 51.93
CA LEU A 363 28.52 -9.27 50.62
C LEU A 363 27.12 -9.44 50.02
N GLY A 364 26.12 -9.82 50.81
CA GLY A 364 24.74 -9.94 50.36
C GLY A 364 24.13 -8.61 49.91
N ASN A 365 24.51 -7.51 50.54
CA ASN A 365 24.00 -6.17 50.23
C ASN A 365 24.77 -5.48 49.08
N ARG A 366 26.09 -5.64 49.04
CA ARG A 366 26.98 -4.89 48.12
C ARG A 366 27.60 -5.73 47.02
N GLY A 367 27.82 -7.02 47.26
CA GLY A 367 28.53 -7.90 46.33
C GLY A 367 27.86 -7.92 44.97
N PHE A 368 28.65 -7.95 43.90
CA PHE A 368 28.20 -8.02 42.51
C PHE A 368 27.31 -6.86 42.03
N ASN A 369 27.16 -5.78 42.81
CA ASN A 369 26.52 -4.57 42.33
C ASN A 369 27.37 -3.88 41.25
N ASN A 370 26.79 -2.88 40.58
CA ASN A 370 27.54 -2.05 39.63
C ASN A 370 28.78 -1.42 40.28
N ILE A 371 29.88 -1.40 39.53
CA ILE A 371 31.14 -0.78 39.92
C ILE A 371 31.03 0.73 39.65
N ILE A 372 31.45 1.53 40.62
CA ILE A 372 31.55 2.98 40.52
C ILE A 372 32.99 3.32 40.15
N ASP A 373 33.21 4.07 39.07
CA ASP A 373 34.53 4.55 38.67
C ASP A 373 34.90 5.86 39.35
N ASP A 374 36.14 6.33 39.13
CA ASP A 374 36.70 7.53 39.77
C ASP A 374 35.91 8.81 39.42
N ASP A 375 35.24 8.82 38.28
CA ASP A 375 34.38 9.92 37.82
C ASP A 375 32.95 9.83 38.38
N GLY A 376 32.65 8.80 39.18
CA GLY A 376 31.34 8.54 39.78
C GLY A 376 30.33 7.89 38.83
N ASN A 377 30.74 7.46 37.64
CA ASN A 377 29.87 6.72 36.73
C ASN A 377 29.77 5.26 37.17
N THR A 378 28.62 4.65 36.87
CA THR A 378 28.37 3.25 37.21
C THR A 378 28.44 2.37 35.99
N ARG A 379 29.15 1.25 36.09
CA ARG A 379 29.18 0.20 35.07
C ARG A 379 28.84 -1.17 35.66
N MET A 380 28.33 -2.06 34.82
CA MET A 380 27.98 -3.42 35.25
C MET A 380 29.23 -4.17 35.73
N HIS A 381 29.06 -5.01 36.75
CA HIS A 381 30.12 -5.88 37.25
C HIS A 381 30.57 -6.89 36.18
N ASP A 382 31.86 -6.96 35.89
CA ASP A 382 32.41 -7.74 34.76
C ASP A 382 32.09 -9.23 34.83
N PHE A 383 32.23 -9.82 36.03
CA PHE A 383 31.83 -11.20 36.26
C PHE A 383 30.34 -11.44 35.95
N ILE A 384 29.45 -10.53 36.37
CA ILE A 384 28.02 -10.62 36.09
C ILE A 384 27.73 -10.46 34.60
N ALA A 385 28.43 -9.55 33.93
CA ALA A 385 28.35 -9.37 32.49
C ALA A 385 28.76 -10.64 31.74
N HIS A 386 29.90 -11.22 32.12
CA HIS A 386 30.46 -12.42 31.51
C HIS A 386 29.52 -13.62 31.66
N VAL A 387 29.11 -13.94 32.89
CA VAL A 387 28.22 -15.08 33.17
C VAL A 387 26.82 -14.84 32.60
N GLY A 388 26.32 -13.61 32.63
CA GLY A 388 25.03 -13.25 32.02
C GLY A 388 25.00 -13.50 30.50
N ASN A 389 26.08 -13.12 29.80
CA ASN A 389 26.22 -13.37 28.37
C ASN A 389 26.34 -14.88 28.06
N GLU A 390 27.19 -15.60 28.80
CA GLU A 390 27.34 -17.05 28.66
C GLU A 390 25.99 -17.78 28.90
N LEU A 391 25.24 -17.34 29.90
CA LEU A 391 23.92 -17.88 30.21
C LEU A 391 22.96 -17.69 29.03
N ASN A 392 22.88 -16.48 28.47
CA ASN A 392 22.05 -16.20 27.30
C ASN A 392 22.44 -17.06 26.09
N GLU A 393 23.74 -17.17 25.79
CA GLU A 393 24.22 -18.02 24.70
C GLU A 393 23.84 -19.49 24.87
N ILE A 394 24.02 -20.04 26.07
CA ILE A 394 23.66 -21.43 26.36
C ILE A 394 22.14 -21.63 26.27
N MET A 395 21.35 -20.72 26.83
CA MET A 395 19.90 -20.82 26.80
C MET A 395 19.34 -20.75 25.38
N ASN A 396 19.95 -19.95 24.50
CA ASN A 396 19.56 -19.85 23.10
C ASN A 396 19.80 -21.14 22.29
N ARG A 397 20.68 -22.05 22.75
CA ARG A 397 20.86 -23.38 22.12
C ARG A 397 19.66 -24.29 22.34
N TYR A 398 18.99 -24.14 23.48
CA TYR A 398 17.82 -24.95 23.85
C TYR A 398 16.52 -24.32 23.38
N ARG A 399 16.38 -23.00 23.50
CA ARG A 399 15.18 -22.24 23.11
C ARG A 399 15.52 -20.99 22.32
N LYS A 400 15.04 -20.90 21.08
CA LYS A 400 15.18 -19.70 20.24
C LYS A 400 13.94 -18.81 20.38
N ILE A 401 14.15 -17.56 20.80
CA ILE A 401 13.10 -16.54 20.84
C ILE A 401 13.13 -15.78 19.51
N ASN A 402 12.08 -15.94 18.70
CA ASN A 402 12.01 -15.35 17.36
C ASN A 402 11.60 -13.87 17.36
N ASP A 403 10.94 -13.42 18.42
CA ASP A 403 10.58 -12.02 18.64
C ASP A 403 11.78 -11.25 19.23
N LEU A 404 12.32 -10.28 18.48
CA LEU A 404 13.52 -9.53 18.88
C LEU A 404 13.31 -8.71 20.16
N ASN A 405 12.19 -8.00 20.29
CA ASN A 405 11.88 -7.18 21.47
C ASN A 405 11.79 -8.06 22.72
N ARG A 406 11.12 -9.21 22.60
CA ARG A 406 11.02 -10.18 23.69
C ARG A 406 12.35 -10.81 24.01
N LYS A 407 13.17 -11.09 22.99
CA LYS A 407 14.53 -11.62 23.17
C LYS A 407 15.37 -10.64 23.98
N GLU A 408 15.40 -9.36 23.61
CA GLU A 408 16.11 -8.31 24.34
C GLU A 408 15.61 -8.20 25.79
N GLN A 409 14.29 -8.20 26.00
CA GLN A 409 13.70 -8.16 27.35
C GLN A 409 14.12 -9.35 28.22
N VAL A 410 14.13 -10.57 27.65
CA VAL A 410 14.49 -11.79 28.37
C VAL A 410 16.00 -11.85 28.61
N ASP A 411 16.81 -11.52 27.60
CA ASP A 411 18.27 -11.54 27.68
C ASP A 411 18.77 -10.48 28.69
N ALA A 412 18.08 -9.34 28.82
CA ALA A 412 18.35 -8.32 29.84
C ALA A 412 18.09 -8.78 31.29
N MET A 413 17.36 -9.88 31.51
CA MET A 413 17.17 -10.44 32.86
C MET A 413 18.38 -11.22 33.36
N ALA A 414 19.26 -11.69 32.47
CA ALA A 414 20.36 -12.58 32.85
C ALA A 414 21.32 -11.97 33.88
N PRO A 415 21.81 -10.72 33.74
CA PRO A 415 22.68 -10.11 34.75
C PRO A 415 22.06 -10.12 36.15
N LYS A 416 20.80 -9.70 36.26
CA LYS A 416 20.10 -9.64 37.55
C LYS A 416 19.87 -11.03 38.14
N LEU A 417 19.54 -12.00 37.29
CA LEU A 417 19.34 -13.39 37.71
C LEU A 417 20.64 -14.00 38.25
N VAL A 418 21.78 -13.77 37.59
CA VAL A 418 23.09 -14.23 38.06
C VAL A 418 23.42 -13.61 39.42
N GLU A 419 23.24 -12.30 39.58
CA GLU A 419 23.45 -11.58 40.84
C GLU A 419 22.59 -12.18 41.97
N GLU A 420 21.29 -12.38 41.73
CA GLU A 420 20.35 -12.94 42.71
C GLU A 420 20.71 -14.38 43.11
N ILE A 421 21.13 -15.22 42.16
CA ILE A 421 21.58 -16.59 42.45
C ILE A 421 22.83 -16.56 43.34
N TYR A 422 23.85 -15.78 43.00
CA TYR A 422 25.07 -15.74 43.80
C TYR A 422 24.83 -15.22 45.21
N LYS A 423 24.14 -14.08 45.34
CA LYS A 423 23.82 -13.49 46.64
C LYS A 423 23.05 -14.47 47.51
N LEU A 424 22.06 -15.16 46.95
CA LEU A 424 21.27 -16.11 47.72
C LEU A 424 22.10 -17.32 48.14
N PHE A 425 22.71 -18.02 47.18
CA PHE A 425 23.34 -19.32 47.40
C PHE A 425 24.72 -19.26 48.08
N TRP A 426 25.43 -18.14 48.04
CA TRP A 426 26.74 -17.99 48.69
C TRP A 426 26.71 -17.05 49.89
N PHE A 427 25.90 -15.99 49.87
CA PHE A 427 25.97 -14.96 50.92
C PHE A 427 24.82 -15.07 51.93
N ARG A 428 23.56 -14.95 51.48
CA ARG A 428 22.39 -14.90 52.37
C ARG A 428 22.22 -16.15 53.23
N ILE A 429 22.51 -17.35 52.68
CA ILE A 429 22.48 -18.59 53.48
C ILE A 429 23.52 -18.60 54.61
N ASN A 430 24.63 -17.88 54.44
CA ASN A 430 25.70 -17.73 55.41
C ASN A 430 25.48 -16.56 56.39
N VAL A 431 24.34 -15.88 56.34
CA VAL A 431 23.92 -14.90 57.37
C VAL A 431 23.06 -15.57 58.46
N GLN A 432 22.36 -16.65 58.12
CA GLN A 432 21.45 -17.31 59.08
C GLN A 432 22.21 -18.05 60.17
N GLU A 433 21.62 -18.11 61.36
CA GLU A 433 22.08 -18.91 62.52
C GLU A 433 20.93 -19.81 63.02
N PRO A 434 21.11 -21.15 63.03
CA PRO A 434 22.16 -21.92 62.37
C PRO A 434 22.23 -21.68 60.86
N LYS A 435 23.34 -22.09 60.24
CA LYS A 435 23.57 -21.96 58.79
C LYS A 435 22.44 -22.61 58.00
N THR A 436 21.95 -21.90 56.98
CA THR A 436 21.02 -22.49 56.03
C THR A 436 21.78 -23.38 55.06
N GLU A 437 21.22 -24.56 54.82
CA GLU A 437 21.66 -25.51 53.82
C GLU A 437 20.71 -25.50 52.61
N CYS A 438 21.25 -25.85 51.44
CA CYS A 438 20.44 -26.15 50.26
C CYS A 438 20.77 -27.54 49.72
N LYS A 439 19.75 -28.39 49.55
CA LYS A 439 19.89 -29.78 49.08
C LYS A 439 19.06 -29.99 47.81
N TYR A 440 19.61 -30.72 46.85
CA TYR A 440 18.90 -31.17 45.66
C TYR A 440 18.57 -32.65 45.80
N PHE A 441 17.36 -33.04 45.38
CA PHE A 441 16.95 -34.43 45.33
C PHE A 441 17.39 -35.07 44.01
N GLN A 442 17.85 -36.32 44.10
CA GLN A 442 18.32 -37.07 42.94
C GLN A 442 17.14 -37.59 42.12
N SER A 443 17.40 -37.90 40.85
CA SER A 443 16.43 -38.63 40.05
C SER A 443 16.15 -39.99 40.71
N ASN A 444 14.90 -40.44 40.61
CA ASN A 444 14.36 -41.65 41.20
C ASN A 444 14.20 -41.64 42.73
N SER A 445 14.44 -40.52 43.41
CA SER A 445 14.12 -40.34 44.84
C SER A 445 12.60 -40.46 45.10
N ILE A 446 12.24 -40.99 46.27
CA ILE A 446 10.85 -41.02 46.77
C ILE A 446 10.39 -39.57 46.95
N ILE A 447 9.14 -39.27 46.55
CA ILE A 447 8.56 -37.96 46.79
C ILE A 447 8.21 -37.84 48.26
N ASP A 448 8.74 -36.81 48.89
CA ASP A 448 8.45 -36.45 50.27
C ASP A 448 7.76 -35.07 50.28
N PRO A 449 6.44 -34.99 50.55
CA PRO A 449 5.71 -33.73 50.52
C PRO A 449 6.11 -32.75 51.64
N ASP A 450 6.79 -33.19 52.70
CA ASP A 450 7.29 -32.30 53.76
C ASP A 450 8.51 -31.48 53.30
N THR A 451 9.19 -31.92 52.25
CA THR A 451 10.41 -31.28 51.73
C THR A 451 10.35 -30.92 50.25
N MET A 452 9.37 -31.45 49.50
CA MET A 452 9.21 -31.28 48.06
C MET A 452 7.84 -30.73 47.67
N LYS A 453 7.81 -30.00 46.55
CA LYS A 453 6.59 -29.49 45.92
C LYS A 453 6.65 -29.71 44.41
N GLY A 454 5.51 -30.08 43.82
CA GLY A 454 5.35 -30.27 42.39
C GLY A 454 3.89 -30.52 42.02
N THR A 455 3.66 -31.12 40.86
CA THR A 455 2.30 -31.35 40.32
C THR A 455 1.90 -32.81 40.51
N TRP A 456 1.29 -33.13 41.65
CA TRP A 456 0.71 -34.44 41.94
C TRP A 456 -0.56 -34.28 42.78
N ASN A 457 -1.40 -35.31 42.78
CA ASN A 457 -2.47 -35.47 43.75
C ASN A 457 -1.92 -36.32 44.91
N ASP A 458 -2.28 -35.98 46.14
CA ASP A 458 -1.76 -36.65 47.34
C ASP A 458 -2.10 -38.16 47.34
N ASP A 459 -3.24 -38.55 46.76
CA ASP A 459 -3.67 -39.95 46.63
C ASP A 459 -2.77 -40.82 45.72
N GLU A 460 -1.92 -40.22 44.89
CA GLU A 460 -1.06 -40.93 43.92
C GLU A 460 0.44 -40.80 44.24
N ILE A 461 0.80 -40.14 45.34
CA ILE A 461 2.19 -39.78 45.65
C ILE A 461 3.13 -41.00 45.74
N ASP A 462 2.65 -42.12 46.27
CA ASP A 462 3.43 -43.36 46.44
C ASP A 462 3.88 -43.97 45.11
N LYS A 463 3.13 -43.70 44.03
CA LYS A 463 3.41 -44.20 42.67
C LYS A 463 4.37 -43.29 41.90
N LEU A 464 4.78 -42.18 42.50
CA LEU A 464 5.61 -41.17 41.87
C LEU A 464 7.04 -41.21 42.42
N ARG A 465 7.99 -40.85 41.55
CA ARG A 465 9.37 -40.55 41.93
C ARG A 465 9.78 -39.22 41.32
N VAL A 466 10.81 -38.62 41.90
CA VAL A 466 11.46 -37.44 41.33
C VAL A 466 12.06 -37.81 39.98
N ASP A 467 11.68 -37.11 38.92
CA ASP A 467 12.39 -37.19 37.63
C ASP A 467 13.53 -36.17 37.61
N VAL A 468 13.21 -34.91 37.93
CA VAL A 468 14.19 -33.84 38.12
C VAL A 468 13.82 -32.93 39.29
N CYS A 469 14.80 -32.64 40.15
CA CYS A 469 14.73 -31.55 41.12
C CYS A 469 15.30 -30.28 40.47
N TYR A 470 14.43 -29.34 40.11
CA TYR A 470 14.81 -28.16 39.34
C TYR A 470 14.99 -26.89 40.17
N PHE A 471 14.62 -26.94 41.45
CA PHE A 471 14.96 -25.94 42.45
C PHE A 471 15.18 -26.64 43.80
N PRO A 472 16.25 -26.34 44.55
CA PRO A 472 16.59 -27.08 45.76
C PRO A 472 15.67 -26.74 46.94
N VAL A 473 15.68 -27.61 47.95
CA VAL A 473 15.09 -27.29 49.26
C VAL A 473 16.06 -26.36 50.01
N PHE A 474 15.52 -25.40 50.75
CA PHE A 474 16.28 -24.55 51.67
C PHE A 474 15.76 -24.78 53.09
N GLY A 475 16.68 -25.03 54.01
CA GLY A 475 16.35 -25.33 55.40
C GLY A 475 17.61 -25.43 56.25
N ARG A 476 17.45 -25.92 57.47
CA ARG A 476 18.57 -26.25 58.37
C ARG A 476 18.32 -27.57 59.06
N ASP A 477 19.41 -28.17 59.54
CA ASP A 477 19.38 -29.37 60.38
C ASP A 477 18.65 -30.55 59.70
N PHE A 478 18.84 -30.70 58.39
CA PHE A 478 18.19 -31.74 57.58
C PHE A 478 18.42 -33.18 58.07
N ASP A 479 19.51 -33.39 58.81
CA ASP A 479 19.91 -34.70 59.34
C ASP A 479 19.56 -34.86 60.83
N SER A 480 18.79 -33.91 61.42
CA SER A 480 18.34 -33.92 62.81
C SER A 480 16.81 -34.01 62.92
N SER A 481 16.31 -34.29 64.13
CA SER A 481 14.87 -34.25 64.42
C SER A 481 14.27 -32.84 64.38
N ASP A 482 15.11 -31.80 64.46
CA ASP A 482 14.70 -30.40 64.52
C ASP A 482 14.77 -29.72 63.15
N VAL A 483 14.57 -30.52 62.09
CA VAL A 483 14.59 -30.05 60.71
C VAL A 483 13.64 -28.87 60.51
N ARG A 484 14.16 -27.79 59.93
CA ARG A 484 13.36 -26.60 59.63
C ARG A 484 13.45 -26.24 58.16
N ILE A 485 12.34 -26.45 57.47
CA ILE A 485 12.20 -26.10 56.05
C ILE A 485 11.78 -24.64 55.90
N TYR A 486 12.56 -23.86 55.17
CA TYR A 486 12.20 -22.49 54.79
C TYR A 486 11.40 -22.47 53.48
N THR A 487 11.86 -23.25 52.49
CA THR A 487 11.15 -23.46 51.22
C THR A 487 11.39 -24.88 50.70
N HIS A 488 10.31 -25.52 50.25
CA HIS A 488 10.34 -26.84 49.64
C HIS A 488 11.12 -26.83 48.32
N ALA A 489 11.76 -27.96 48.00
CA ALA A 489 12.32 -28.18 46.67
C ALA A 489 11.20 -28.18 45.62
N LYS A 490 11.50 -27.70 44.41
CA LYS A 490 10.60 -27.90 43.27
C LYS A 490 11.05 -29.11 42.47
N VAL A 491 10.16 -30.09 42.33
CA VAL A 491 10.45 -31.36 41.66
C VAL A 491 9.41 -31.66 40.58
N PHE A 492 9.86 -32.22 39.47
CA PHE A 492 8.97 -32.75 38.44
C PHE A 492 8.79 -34.25 38.69
N PRO A 493 7.54 -34.73 38.91
CA PRO A 493 7.29 -36.13 39.21
C PRO A 493 7.19 -36.98 37.95
N ARG A 494 7.51 -38.27 38.08
CA ARG A 494 7.26 -39.30 37.07
C ARG A 494 6.61 -40.52 37.72
N ASN A 495 5.62 -41.09 37.03
CA ASN A 495 5.03 -42.37 37.40
C ASN A 495 6.04 -43.51 37.27
N ILE A 496 6.13 -44.33 38.31
CA ILE A 496 6.75 -45.65 38.21
C ILE A 496 5.69 -46.52 37.55
N SER A 497 5.86 -46.83 36.26
CA SER A 497 5.05 -47.89 35.66
C SER A 497 5.26 -49.15 36.48
N VAL A 498 4.20 -49.63 37.12
CA VAL A 498 4.16 -50.98 37.67
C VAL A 498 4.45 -51.88 36.47
N SER A 499 5.66 -52.43 36.41
CA SER A 499 5.95 -53.55 35.54
C SER A 499 4.95 -54.61 35.95
N LYS A 500 3.94 -54.86 35.10
CA LYS A 500 3.12 -56.05 35.22
C LYS A 500 4.09 -57.22 35.16
N LYS A 501 4.44 -57.76 36.32
CA LYS A 501 4.97 -59.10 36.43
C LYS A 501 3.86 -59.99 35.89
N ASN A 502 4.07 -60.50 34.68
CA ASN A 502 3.34 -61.65 34.21
C ASN A 502 3.81 -62.82 35.08
N GLU A 503 3.01 -63.19 36.08
CA GLU A 503 2.97 -64.57 36.59
C GLU A 503 1.99 -65.38 35.76
#